data_AF-A0A0D2K8T5-F1
#
_entry.id   AF-A0A0D2K8T5-F1
#
_cell.length_a   1.000
_cell.length_b   1.000
_cell.length_c   1.000
_cell.angle_alpha   90.00
_cell.angle_beta   90.00
_cell.angle_gamma   90.00
#
_symmetry.space_group_name_H-M   'P 1'
#
loop_
_entity.id
_entity.type
_entity.pdbx_description
1 polymer ?
#
loop_
_entity_poly.entity_id
_entity_poly.type
_entity_poly.pdbx_seq_one_letter_code
_entity_poly.pdbx_strand_id
1 'polypeptide(L)'
;MLSSVGSPTSPPQDQSMVQFIVQGPKNLTLSDADRRIVRKVSNTAAAATRKAKGTPSRTNTLQLPDFLVTESTDTGRASLRENAESIQLQQSRHTPGDHGFAARRRGSHGGTSAKRNEIPSVVAPPLSFWSNSTNFPEYVALLMQPGLSQKLLLEASSVGVNADPRRWVKICRLTTILQFLPQMIGHSKCLDYAIDCLAQRVRQCCVQNPDRELTLTQLERRYGRALQSLQNALNSSRNIDWTVWYTTLLLTLFELLDNSGHHAWISHSQGGKHILFSLGPHNIKSEFEKILLAAQCQIMVPKPTKPIVPFRPRSNPVRQAVEATFLNQDCFLSSPAWQRALRSTITYDSLLPDRSEPALTMWMMTTRAPGLFRRSTEAVLQQCHPLEQITRIADELSALIEEYSKWRDEWEVTLIGRRNSGLDGNHHTEEVASTRPIPTVYAIFMAFWALTNRFLVAIEPQRAPLAEMNAVNAALSINEFDRLQETDSVTDLCRTFSASIARSIKLTTLEWTTYQGIRRSSQTIEPRIFLRWCAMMGRVTE
;
A
#
# COMPACT_ATOMS: atom_id res chain seq x y z
N MET A 1 57.12 15.92 -23.78
CA MET A 1 56.05 14.92 -23.62
C MET A 1 55.09 15.43 -22.56
N LEU A 2 53.80 15.57 -22.88
CA LEU A 2 52.75 15.97 -21.94
C LEU A 2 51.74 14.84 -21.85
N SER A 3 51.50 14.30 -20.66
CA SER A 3 50.54 13.24 -20.39
C SER A 3 49.18 13.83 -19.97
N SER A 4 48.14 13.47 -20.71
CA SER A 4 46.76 13.91 -20.46
C SER A 4 46.16 13.21 -19.23
N VAL A 5 45.44 13.97 -18.39
CA VAL A 5 44.67 13.45 -17.26
C VAL A 5 43.23 13.19 -17.71
N GLY A 6 42.83 11.91 -17.74
CA GLY A 6 41.46 11.52 -18.09
C GLY A 6 40.46 11.86 -16.98
N SER A 7 39.34 12.51 -17.34
CA SER A 7 38.23 12.78 -16.42
C SER A 7 37.37 11.54 -16.17
N PRO A 8 36.78 11.35 -14.98
CA PRO A 8 35.95 10.20 -14.67
C PRO A 8 34.58 10.30 -15.34
N THR A 9 34.22 9.30 -16.14
CA THR A 9 32.87 9.13 -16.70
C THR A 9 31.87 8.74 -15.61
N SER A 10 30.79 9.50 -15.48
CA SER A 10 29.66 9.18 -14.60
C SER A 10 28.89 7.94 -15.08
N PRO A 11 28.34 7.11 -14.17
CA PRO A 11 27.58 5.92 -14.53
C PRO A 11 26.20 6.28 -15.13
N PRO A 12 25.63 5.42 -15.99
CA PRO A 12 24.33 5.66 -16.60
C PRO A 12 23.21 5.64 -15.56
N GLN A 13 22.30 6.62 -15.64
CA GLN A 13 21.07 6.63 -14.84
C GLN A 13 20.05 5.69 -15.46
N ASP A 14 19.77 4.58 -14.76
CA ASP A 14 18.78 3.59 -15.19
C ASP A 14 17.35 4.11 -14.96
N GLN A 15 16.64 4.44 -16.05
CA GLN A 15 15.29 5.03 -15.99
C GLN A 15 14.23 3.95 -15.71
N SER A 16 14.08 3.57 -14.44
CA SER A 16 12.99 2.67 -14.02
C SER A 16 11.60 3.31 -14.23
N MET A 17 10.92 2.94 -15.32
CA MET A 17 9.58 3.44 -15.65
C MET A 17 8.52 2.73 -14.78
N VAL A 18 7.95 3.45 -13.80
CA VAL A 18 6.91 2.91 -12.92
C VAL A 18 5.56 2.87 -13.66
N GLN A 19 5.12 1.68 -14.04
CA GLN A 19 3.89 1.49 -14.83
C GLN A 19 2.67 1.25 -13.92
N PHE A 20 1.73 2.19 -13.89
CA PHE A 20 0.45 2.08 -13.17
C PHE A 20 -0.69 1.57 -14.06
N ILE A 21 -1.86 1.27 -13.49
CA ILE A 21 -3.08 0.88 -14.22
C ILE A 21 -3.69 2.08 -14.98
N VAL A 22 -3.03 2.52 -16.04
CA VAL A 22 -3.66 2.80 -17.35
C VAL A 22 -2.63 2.35 -18.39
N GLN A 23 -2.87 1.19 -18.98
CA GLN A 23 -2.06 0.72 -20.10
C GLN A 23 -2.38 1.59 -21.33
N GLY A 24 -1.40 2.36 -21.81
CA GLY A 24 -1.58 3.26 -22.94
C GLY A 24 -2.00 2.51 -24.22
N PRO A 25 -2.84 3.11 -25.09
CA PRO A 25 -3.60 2.41 -26.14
C PRO A 25 -2.78 1.82 -27.30
N LYS A 26 -1.44 1.83 -27.23
CA LYS A 26 -0.56 1.47 -28.35
C LYS A 26 0.06 0.07 -28.28
N ASN A 27 0.18 -0.56 -27.11
CA ASN A 27 1.08 -1.71 -26.91
C ASN A 27 0.47 -2.96 -26.21
N LEU A 28 -0.85 -3.21 -26.32
CA LEU A 28 -1.39 -4.56 -26.13
C LEU A 28 -2.55 -4.82 -27.10
N THR A 29 -2.43 -5.91 -27.86
CA THR A 29 -3.59 -6.59 -28.42
C THR A 29 -4.38 -7.22 -27.28
N LEU A 30 -5.50 -6.61 -26.89
CA LEU A 30 -6.47 -7.20 -25.95
C LEU A 30 -6.72 -8.68 -26.29
N SER A 31 -6.80 -9.55 -25.28
CA SER A 31 -7.18 -10.95 -25.51
C SER A 31 -8.59 -11.02 -26.08
N ASP A 32 -8.94 -12.08 -26.81
CA ASP A 32 -10.29 -12.19 -27.36
C ASP A 32 -11.37 -12.29 -26.28
N ALA A 33 -11.02 -12.73 -25.06
CA ALA A 33 -11.90 -12.66 -23.91
C ALA A 33 -12.17 -11.20 -23.50
N ASP A 34 -11.12 -10.38 -23.36
CA ASP A 34 -11.25 -8.97 -23.01
C ASP A 34 -11.99 -8.19 -24.10
N ARG A 35 -11.73 -8.47 -25.38
CA ARG A 35 -12.47 -7.88 -26.52
C ARG A 35 -13.96 -8.19 -26.45
N ARG A 36 -14.34 -9.43 -26.09
CA ARG A 36 -15.75 -9.82 -25.91
C ARG A 36 -16.38 -9.09 -24.72
N ILE A 37 -15.67 -8.95 -23.60
CA ILE A 37 -16.13 -8.22 -22.41
C ILE A 37 -16.33 -6.73 -22.74
N VAL A 38 -15.34 -6.07 -23.34
CA VAL A 38 -15.42 -4.66 -23.74
C VAL A 38 -16.56 -4.42 -24.73
N ARG A 39 -16.75 -5.29 -25.74
CA ARG A 39 -17.91 -5.22 -26.65
C ARG A 39 -19.23 -5.38 -25.91
N LYS A 40 -19.33 -6.32 -24.97
CA LYS A 40 -20.55 -6.54 -24.17
C LYS A 40 -20.90 -5.30 -23.35
N VAL A 41 -19.95 -4.76 -22.58
CA VAL A 41 -20.14 -3.56 -21.75
C VAL A 41 -20.48 -2.34 -22.62
N SER A 42 -19.76 -2.12 -23.73
CA SER A 42 -20.02 -1.02 -24.66
C SER A 42 -21.42 -1.12 -25.28
N ASN A 43 -21.85 -2.32 -25.69
CA ASN A 43 -23.21 -2.55 -26.20
C ASN A 43 -24.28 -2.31 -25.14
N THR A 44 -24.06 -2.75 -23.89
CA THR A 44 -24.97 -2.50 -22.77
C THR A 44 -25.09 -1.00 -22.46
N ALA A 45 -23.97 -0.26 -22.42
CA ALA A 45 -23.97 1.19 -22.22
C ALA A 45 -24.68 1.94 -23.36
N ALA A 46 -24.44 1.53 -24.62
CA ALA A 46 -25.11 2.08 -25.79
C ALA A 46 -26.62 1.73 -25.85
N ALA A 47 -27.04 0.61 -25.28
CA ALA A 47 -28.45 0.25 -25.12
C ALA A 47 -29.12 1.10 -24.02
N ALA A 48 -28.47 1.24 -22.85
CA ALA A 48 -28.94 2.09 -21.76
C ALA A 48 -29.08 3.56 -22.21
N THR A 49 -28.10 4.09 -22.93
CA THR A 49 -28.13 5.46 -23.46
C THR A 49 -29.27 5.68 -24.46
N ARG A 50 -29.58 4.69 -25.31
CA ARG A 50 -30.73 4.74 -26.24
C ARG A 50 -32.07 4.71 -25.49
N LYS A 51 -32.19 3.86 -24.47
CA LYS A 51 -33.35 3.82 -23.57
C LYS A 51 -33.57 5.14 -22.84
N ALA A 52 -32.50 5.74 -22.30
CA ALA A 52 -32.55 7.03 -21.60
C ALA A 52 -32.91 8.21 -22.53
N LYS A 53 -32.52 8.17 -23.80
CA LYS A 53 -32.88 9.18 -24.81
C LYS A 53 -34.28 8.98 -25.43
N GLY A 54 -35.11 8.08 -24.88
CA GLY A 54 -36.45 7.79 -25.40
C GLY A 54 -36.47 7.33 -26.86
N THR A 55 -35.33 6.91 -27.41
CA THR A 55 -35.22 6.55 -28.83
C THR A 55 -35.72 5.11 -28.98
N PRO A 56 -36.84 4.85 -29.67
CA PRO A 56 -37.36 3.49 -29.81
C PRO A 56 -36.31 2.61 -30.47
N SER A 57 -36.24 1.35 -30.03
CA SER A 57 -35.26 0.40 -30.56
C SER A 57 -35.52 0.17 -32.05
N ARG A 58 -34.70 0.79 -32.92
CA ARG A 58 -34.54 0.31 -34.29
C ARG A 58 -33.93 -1.09 -34.24
N THR A 59 -34.81 -2.09 -34.28
CA THR A 59 -34.46 -3.48 -34.59
C THR A 59 -33.71 -3.48 -35.92
N ASN A 60 -32.49 -4.01 -35.93
CA ASN A 60 -31.74 -4.14 -37.16
C ASN A 60 -32.34 -5.31 -37.94
N THR A 61 -33.12 -5.02 -38.98
CA THR A 61 -33.81 -6.04 -39.81
C THR A 61 -32.84 -6.98 -40.54
N LEU A 62 -31.55 -6.63 -40.60
CA LEU A 62 -30.46 -7.48 -41.09
C LEU A 62 -29.99 -8.56 -40.10
N GLN A 63 -30.72 -8.78 -38.99
CA GLN A 63 -30.45 -9.86 -38.01
C GLN A 63 -31.69 -10.72 -37.71
N LEU A 64 -32.59 -10.86 -38.68
CA LEU A 64 -33.62 -11.91 -38.65
C LEU A 64 -33.06 -13.20 -39.27
N PRO A 65 -33.24 -14.37 -38.61
CA PRO A 65 -32.93 -15.66 -39.22
C PRO A 65 -33.86 -15.99 -40.39
N ASP A 66 -33.29 -16.59 -41.45
CA ASP A 66 -33.85 -16.67 -42.81
C ASP A 66 -35.00 -17.70 -43.00
N PHE A 67 -35.74 -18.04 -41.94
CA PHE A 67 -36.69 -19.18 -41.92
C PHE A 67 -38.11 -18.82 -41.46
N LEU A 68 -38.52 -17.55 -41.56
CA LEU A 68 -39.91 -17.11 -41.36
C LEU A 68 -40.40 -16.15 -42.45
N VAL A 69 -40.08 -16.45 -43.71
CA VAL A 69 -40.74 -15.88 -44.89
C VAL A 69 -41.25 -17.03 -45.77
N THR A 70 -42.53 -17.35 -45.63
CA THR A 70 -43.31 -18.07 -46.64
C THR A 70 -44.57 -17.29 -46.94
N GLU A 71 -44.96 -17.33 -48.21
CA GLU A 71 -45.85 -16.35 -48.84
C GLU A 71 -47.33 -16.63 -48.56
N SER A 72 -48.13 -15.56 -48.53
CA SER A 72 -49.48 -15.59 -49.11
C SER A 72 -49.81 -14.23 -49.72
N THR A 73 -50.32 -14.27 -50.96
CA THR A 73 -50.40 -13.17 -51.92
C THR A 73 -51.69 -12.33 -51.82
N ASP A 74 -51.58 -11.10 -52.35
CA ASP A 74 -52.64 -10.25 -52.94
C ASP A 74 -53.96 -10.03 -52.19
N THR A 75 -54.36 -8.77 -51.91
CA THR A 75 -54.94 -7.90 -52.94
C THR A 75 -55.18 -6.46 -52.43
N GLY A 76 -55.18 -5.45 -53.32
CA GLY A 76 -56.18 -4.37 -53.23
C GLY A 76 -55.80 -2.95 -52.72
N ARG A 77 -55.14 -2.16 -53.59
CA ARG A 77 -55.57 -0.79 -54.04
C ARG A 77 -55.67 0.42 -53.06
N ALA A 78 -55.12 1.57 -53.52
CA ALA A 78 -55.43 2.98 -53.18
C ALA A 78 -55.02 3.52 -51.78
N SER A 79 -54.63 4.80 -51.57
CA SER A 79 -54.29 5.92 -52.49
C SER A 79 -53.61 7.12 -51.77
N LEU A 80 -52.89 7.95 -52.54
CA LEU A 80 -52.73 9.42 -52.46
C LEU A 80 -51.84 10.16 -51.40
N ARG A 81 -51.24 11.25 -51.92
CA ARG A 81 -50.63 12.46 -51.32
C ARG A 81 -49.27 12.34 -50.62
N GLU A 82 -48.21 13.00 -51.10
CA GLU A 82 -47.96 14.46 -51.29
C GLU A 82 -47.71 15.22 -49.97
N ASN A 83 -46.46 15.61 -49.72
CA ASN A 83 -46.04 17.02 -49.83
C ASN A 83 -44.52 17.17 -49.66
N ALA A 84 -43.96 18.18 -50.33
CA ALA A 84 -42.57 18.59 -50.23
C ALA A 84 -42.49 20.12 -50.19
N GLU A 85 -41.60 20.66 -49.36
CA GLU A 85 -41.06 22.03 -49.38
C GLU A 85 -39.87 22.01 -48.38
N SER A 86 -38.60 22.26 -48.72
CA SER A 86 -37.96 23.35 -49.47
C SER A 86 -37.98 24.70 -48.76
N ILE A 87 -36.81 25.17 -48.30
CA ILE A 87 -36.33 26.56 -48.38
C ILE A 87 -34.82 26.59 -48.07
N GLN A 88 -34.10 27.49 -48.74
CA GLN A 88 -32.64 27.69 -48.74
C GLN A 88 -32.35 29.22 -48.81
N LEU A 89 -31.07 29.65 -48.76
CA LEU A 89 -30.58 31.05 -48.86
C LEU A 89 -30.87 31.91 -47.58
N GLN A 90 -30.23 33.05 -47.24
CA GLN A 90 -28.99 33.81 -47.56
C GLN A 90 -28.84 34.94 -46.48
N GLN A 91 -27.82 35.79 -46.33
CA GLN A 91 -26.33 35.77 -46.48
C GLN A 91 -25.77 37.07 -45.79
N SER A 92 -24.45 37.32 -45.86
CA SER A 92 -23.81 38.67 -45.72
C SER A 92 -23.78 39.32 -44.31
N ARG A 93 -22.98 40.35 -43.97
CA ARG A 93 -21.55 40.72 -44.22
C ARG A 93 -21.18 41.96 -43.35
N HIS A 94 -19.88 42.30 -43.26
CA HIS A 94 -19.28 43.56 -42.75
C HIS A 94 -19.29 43.78 -41.20
N THR A 95 -18.19 44.03 -40.45
CA THR A 95 -16.93 44.85 -40.52
C THR A 95 -17.09 46.32 -40.04
N PRO A 96 -16.02 47.05 -39.65
CA PRO A 96 -15.27 46.94 -38.39
C PRO A 96 -15.13 48.30 -37.64
N GLY A 97 -14.35 48.38 -36.54
CA GLY A 97 -14.04 49.62 -35.82
C GLY A 97 -12.68 49.60 -35.10
N ASP A 98 -12.03 50.76 -34.98
CA ASP A 98 -10.59 50.96 -34.69
C ASP A 98 -10.36 51.93 -33.49
N HIS A 99 -9.10 52.32 -33.22
CA HIS A 99 -8.55 53.22 -32.17
C HIS A 99 -8.14 52.56 -30.84
N GLY A 100 -7.06 52.96 -30.14
CA GLY A 100 -5.97 53.90 -30.48
C GLY A 100 -5.27 54.52 -29.25
N PHE A 101 -3.93 54.72 -29.31
CA PHE A 101 -3.07 55.54 -28.41
C PHE A 101 -3.00 55.16 -26.88
N ALA A 102 -2.06 55.66 -26.05
CA ALA A 102 -0.60 55.90 -26.17
C ALA A 102 0.05 56.26 -24.79
N ALA A 103 1.39 56.20 -24.73
CA ALA A 103 2.30 57.04 -23.90
C ALA A 103 2.53 56.82 -22.37
N ARG A 104 3.80 56.47 -22.06
CA ARG A 104 4.73 57.05 -21.04
C ARG A 104 4.21 57.70 -19.74
N ARG A 105 4.88 57.37 -18.62
CA ARG A 105 5.69 58.36 -17.85
C ARG A 105 6.76 57.74 -16.93
N ARG A 106 7.87 58.48 -16.73
CA ARG A 106 8.88 58.29 -15.66
C ARG A 106 8.43 59.03 -14.39
N GLY A 107 8.94 58.62 -13.23
CA GLY A 107 8.96 59.38 -11.97
C GLY A 107 10.19 59.00 -11.15
N SER A 108 10.78 59.94 -10.40
CA SER A 108 12.01 59.78 -9.60
C SER A 108 11.86 60.57 -8.28
N HIS A 109 12.84 60.40 -7.36
CA HIS A 109 12.96 61.00 -6.02
C HIS A 109 11.99 60.37 -4.98
N GLY A 110 12.31 60.25 -3.69
CA GLY A 110 13.54 60.43 -2.88
C GLY A 110 13.37 59.57 -1.61
N GLY A 111 14.32 59.33 -0.71
CA GLY A 111 15.42 60.19 -0.30
C GLY A 111 15.28 60.58 1.19
N THR A 112 15.30 59.62 2.13
CA THR A 112 15.38 59.89 3.58
C THR A 112 16.13 58.79 4.34
N SER A 113 16.97 59.22 5.28
CA SER A 113 17.71 58.38 6.23
C SER A 113 16.91 58.22 7.53
N ALA A 114 16.78 56.98 8.03
CA ALA A 114 16.27 56.75 9.39
C ALA A 114 16.82 55.45 10.02
N LYS A 115 17.62 55.63 11.07
CA LYS A 115 17.81 54.77 12.26
C LYS A 115 17.60 53.25 12.11
N ARG A 116 18.73 52.55 12.12
CA ARG A 116 18.88 51.13 12.48
C ARG A 116 18.40 50.90 13.93
N ASN A 117 17.16 50.43 14.08
CA ASN A 117 16.69 49.77 15.30
C ASN A 117 16.81 48.26 15.10
N GLU A 118 17.64 47.61 15.93
CA GLU A 118 17.76 46.16 15.93
C GLU A 118 16.53 45.56 16.65
N ILE A 119 15.62 45.00 15.87
CA ILE A 119 14.53 44.18 16.39
C ILE A 119 15.13 42.81 16.73
N PRO A 120 14.99 42.29 17.96
CA PRO A 120 15.43 40.94 18.26
C PRO A 120 14.65 39.97 17.37
N SER A 121 15.39 39.09 16.67
CA SER A 121 14.80 38.03 15.87
C SER A 121 13.97 37.11 16.77
N VAL A 122 12.65 37.33 16.79
CA VAL A 122 11.70 36.41 17.42
C VAL A 122 11.73 35.14 16.59
N VAL A 123 12.49 34.15 17.08
CA VAL A 123 12.43 32.77 16.60
C VAL A 123 10.98 32.34 16.71
N ALA A 124 10.33 32.11 15.56
CA ALA A 124 8.95 31.65 15.53
C ALA A 124 8.85 30.32 16.31
N PRO A 125 7.88 30.18 17.22
CA PRO A 125 7.75 28.95 18.01
C PRO A 125 7.42 27.78 17.08
N PRO A 126 7.85 26.55 17.43
CA PRO A 126 7.53 25.37 16.64
C PRO A 126 6.02 25.12 16.64
N LEU A 127 5.42 25.13 15.45
CA LEU A 127 4.06 24.65 15.18
C LEU A 127 2.98 25.20 16.14
N SER A 128 2.71 26.51 16.11
CA SER A 128 1.46 27.05 16.66
C SER A 128 0.26 26.47 15.90
N PHE A 129 -0.39 25.48 16.50
CA PHE A 129 -1.54 24.78 15.95
C PHE A 129 -2.74 25.74 15.73
N TRP A 130 -3.05 26.01 14.46
CA TRP A 130 -4.24 26.68 13.92
C TRP A 130 -4.45 28.18 14.24
N SER A 131 -4.37 29.03 13.21
CA SER A 131 -5.13 30.28 13.16
C SER A 131 -6.53 30.00 12.62
N ASN A 132 -7.58 30.32 13.38
CA ASN A 132 -8.97 30.11 12.97
C ASN A 132 -9.33 30.88 11.66
N SER A 133 -10.30 30.33 10.90
CA SER A 133 -11.03 30.94 9.75
C SER A 133 -10.63 30.66 8.29
N THR A 134 -9.80 29.65 7.98
CA THR A 134 -9.84 29.08 6.62
C THR A 134 -11.11 28.24 6.43
N ASN A 135 -11.98 28.67 5.51
CA ASN A 135 -13.17 27.90 5.10
C ASN A 135 -12.74 26.64 4.34
N PHE A 136 -12.43 25.56 5.07
CA PHE A 136 -12.21 24.25 4.46
C PHE A 136 -13.49 23.81 3.74
N PRO A 137 -13.39 23.23 2.53
CA PRO A 137 -14.55 22.67 1.85
C PRO A 137 -15.24 21.61 2.72
N GLU A 138 -16.58 21.62 2.74
CA GLU A 138 -17.43 20.76 3.57
C GLU A 138 -17.03 19.26 3.52
N TYR A 139 -16.59 18.80 2.34
CA TYR A 139 -16.16 17.41 2.12
C TYR A 139 -14.88 17.02 2.86
N VAL A 140 -14.04 17.99 3.26
CA VAL A 140 -12.83 17.75 4.06
C VAL A 140 -13.22 17.47 5.51
N ALA A 141 -14.22 18.18 6.04
CA ALA A 141 -14.73 17.92 7.39
C ALA A 141 -15.24 16.49 7.54
N LEU A 142 -15.82 15.90 6.49
CA LEU A 142 -16.21 14.49 6.45
C LEU A 142 -15.01 13.54 6.60
N LEU A 143 -13.89 13.82 5.92
CA LEU A 143 -12.66 13.01 6.03
C LEU A 143 -11.95 13.14 7.39
N MET A 144 -12.30 14.17 8.16
CA MET A 144 -11.74 14.48 9.48
C MET A 144 -12.64 14.10 10.65
N GLN A 145 -13.78 13.43 10.41
CA GLN A 145 -14.70 13.07 11.50
C GLN A 145 -14.05 12.07 12.48
N PRO A 146 -14.11 12.33 13.81
CA PRO A 146 -13.74 11.34 14.81
C PRO A 146 -14.51 10.04 14.59
N GLY A 147 -13.82 8.90 14.70
CA GLY A 147 -14.43 7.60 14.43
C GLY A 147 -14.70 7.30 12.95
N LEU A 148 -14.30 8.15 12.00
CA LEU A 148 -14.44 7.85 10.56
C LEU A 148 -13.83 6.50 10.20
N SER A 149 -12.64 6.18 10.72
CA SER A 149 -12.01 4.86 10.57
C SER A 149 -12.98 3.75 10.98
N GLN A 150 -13.56 3.83 12.18
CA GLN A 150 -14.53 2.86 12.68
C GLN A 150 -15.81 2.80 11.83
N LYS A 151 -16.28 3.92 11.28
CA LYS A 151 -17.46 3.97 10.40
C LYS A 151 -17.18 3.37 9.01
N LEU A 152 -16.04 3.67 8.40
CA LEU A 152 -15.60 3.06 7.15
C LEU A 152 -15.36 1.55 7.29
N LEU A 153 -14.86 1.16 8.47
CA LEU A 153 -14.77 -0.25 8.83
C LEU A 153 -16.16 -0.86 9.00
N LEU A 154 -17.08 -0.25 9.74
CA LEU A 154 -18.45 -0.78 9.85
C LEU A 154 -19.12 -0.93 8.47
N GLU A 155 -19.01 0.08 7.61
CA GLU A 155 -19.63 0.05 6.28
C GLU A 155 -19.06 -1.06 5.39
N ALA A 156 -17.74 -1.13 5.19
CA ALA A 156 -17.20 -2.20 4.34
C ALA A 156 -17.38 -3.60 5.00
N SER A 157 -17.60 -3.68 6.32
CA SER A 157 -17.74 -4.97 7.04
C SER A 157 -19.03 -5.67 6.67
N SER A 158 -20.07 -4.88 6.39
CA SER A 158 -21.35 -5.34 5.84
C SER A 158 -21.21 -6.08 4.51
N VAL A 159 -20.12 -5.83 3.77
CA VAL A 159 -19.82 -6.46 2.47
C VAL A 159 -18.85 -7.66 2.62
N GLY A 160 -18.69 -8.15 3.86
CA GLY A 160 -18.05 -9.43 4.17
C GLY A 160 -16.59 -9.29 4.62
N VAL A 161 -16.38 -8.98 5.90
CA VAL A 161 -15.04 -9.01 6.56
C VAL A 161 -14.28 -10.29 6.22
N ASN A 162 -14.99 -11.43 6.28
CA ASN A 162 -14.46 -12.77 6.07
C ASN A 162 -13.93 -13.02 4.64
N ALA A 163 -14.32 -12.21 3.65
CA ALA A 163 -13.92 -12.40 2.26
C ALA A 163 -12.50 -11.90 1.96
N ASP A 164 -12.04 -10.82 2.61
CA ASP A 164 -10.68 -10.31 2.44
C ASP A 164 -10.19 -9.51 3.68
N PRO A 165 -9.88 -10.16 4.83
CA PRO A 165 -9.35 -9.50 6.06
C PRO A 165 -8.07 -8.66 5.84
N ARG A 166 -7.43 -8.73 4.67
CA ARG A 166 -6.27 -7.88 4.34
C ARG A 166 -6.66 -6.48 3.93
N ARG A 167 -7.81 -6.36 3.26
CA ARG A 167 -8.45 -5.09 2.89
C ARG A 167 -8.73 -4.25 4.13
N TRP A 168 -9.23 -4.90 5.18
CA TRP A 168 -9.53 -4.37 6.52
C TRP A 168 -8.35 -3.65 7.16
N VAL A 169 -7.27 -4.38 7.43
CA VAL A 169 -6.10 -3.83 8.11
C VAL A 169 -5.44 -2.72 7.28
N LYS A 170 -5.51 -2.81 5.94
CA LYS A 170 -5.05 -1.73 5.06
C LYS A 170 -5.93 -0.48 5.16
N ILE A 171 -7.26 -0.61 5.28
CA ILE A 171 -8.15 0.52 5.56
C ILE A 171 -7.79 1.14 6.92
N CYS A 172 -7.75 0.34 8.01
CA CYS A 172 -7.41 0.85 9.35
C CYS A 172 -6.15 1.73 9.32
N ARG A 173 -5.05 1.17 8.80
CA ARG A 173 -3.75 1.83 8.79
C ARG A 173 -3.65 2.97 7.76
N LEU A 174 -4.33 2.89 6.61
CA LEU A 174 -4.38 4.02 5.68
C LEU A 174 -5.31 5.13 6.17
N THR A 175 -6.27 4.89 7.07
CA THR A 175 -7.08 5.98 7.63
C THR A 175 -6.29 6.88 8.60
N THR A 176 -5.19 6.40 9.21
CA THR A 176 -4.34 7.25 10.08
C THR A 176 -3.65 8.38 9.30
N ILE A 177 -3.50 8.25 7.98
CA ILE A 177 -2.92 9.31 7.14
C ILE A 177 -3.92 10.46 6.90
N LEU A 178 -5.22 10.24 7.13
CA LEU A 178 -6.26 11.23 6.84
C LEU A 178 -6.19 12.43 7.80
N GLN A 179 -5.70 12.23 9.02
CA GLN A 179 -5.57 13.29 10.03
C GLN A 179 -4.68 14.48 9.58
N PHE A 180 -3.87 14.29 8.53
CA PHE A 180 -3.00 15.32 7.96
C PHE A 180 -3.61 16.06 6.77
N LEU A 181 -4.75 15.61 6.24
CA LEU A 181 -5.38 16.22 5.06
C LEU A 181 -5.58 17.75 5.14
N PRO A 182 -5.94 18.36 6.28
CA PRO A 182 -6.11 19.82 6.37
C PRO A 182 -4.83 20.60 6.10
N GLN A 183 -3.67 20.02 6.45
CA GLN A 183 -2.35 20.60 6.19
C GLN A 183 -1.91 20.42 4.74
N MET A 184 -2.64 19.61 3.97
CA MET A 184 -2.20 19.09 2.67
C MET A 184 -2.96 19.64 1.46
N ILE A 185 -4.11 20.26 1.69
CA ILE A 185 -4.93 20.85 0.62
C ILE A 185 -4.20 22.04 0.00
N GLY A 186 -4.21 22.13 -1.32
CA GLY A 186 -3.57 23.20 -2.10
C GLY A 186 -2.07 23.01 -2.34
N HIS A 187 -1.42 22.03 -1.70
CA HIS A 187 0.01 21.73 -1.96
C HIS A 187 0.25 21.19 -3.37
N SER A 188 -0.70 20.46 -3.95
CA SER A 188 -0.57 19.86 -5.27
C SER A 188 -1.95 19.54 -5.84
N LYS A 189 -2.24 20.03 -7.05
CA LYS A 189 -3.51 19.73 -7.77
C LYS A 189 -3.77 18.23 -7.92
N CYS A 190 -2.69 17.45 -8.05
CA CYS A 190 -2.76 15.99 -8.13
C CYS A 190 -3.32 15.39 -6.84
N LEU A 191 -2.85 15.90 -5.70
CA LEU A 191 -3.30 15.49 -4.39
C LEU A 191 -4.73 15.97 -4.13
N ASP A 192 -5.04 17.23 -4.43
CA ASP A 192 -6.38 17.80 -4.27
C ASP A 192 -7.45 16.97 -5.01
N TYR A 193 -7.17 16.55 -6.26
CA TYR A 193 -8.09 15.66 -6.99
C TYR A 193 -8.26 14.29 -6.34
N ALA A 194 -7.24 13.75 -5.69
CA ALA A 194 -7.36 12.50 -4.94
C ALA A 194 -8.14 12.68 -3.62
N ILE A 195 -8.00 13.83 -2.95
CA ILE A 195 -8.79 14.21 -1.77
C ILE A 195 -10.27 14.35 -2.18
N ASP A 196 -10.58 15.10 -3.23
CA ASP A 196 -11.95 15.28 -3.78
C ASP A 196 -12.61 13.95 -4.16
N CYS A 197 -11.80 13.01 -4.68
CA CYS A 197 -12.22 11.68 -5.10
C CYS A 197 -12.49 10.78 -3.88
N LEU A 198 -11.57 10.75 -2.92
CA LEU A 198 -11.71 9.99 -1.68
C LEU A 198 -12.87 10.51 -0.82
N ALA A 199 -13.03 11.82 -0.68
CA ALA A 199 -14.13 12.43 0.06
C ALA A 199 -15.49 12.04 -0.52
N GLN A 200 -15.62 12.00 -1.85
CA GLN A 200 -16.84 11.54 -2.52
C GLN A 200 -17.09 10.03 -2.29
N ARG A 201 -16.05 9.20 -2.29
CA ARG A 201 -16.14 7.76 -1.95
C ARG A 201 -16.58 7.56 -0.51
N VAL A 202 -15.95 8.26 0.43
CA VAL A 202 -16.32 8.24 1.85
C VAL A 202 -17.75 8.71 2.06
N ARG A 203 -18.21 9.76 1.35
CA ARG A 203 -19.62 10.21 1.36
C ARG A 203 -20.56 9.11 0.87
N GLN A 204 -20.22 8.40 -0.21
CA GLN A 204 -21.00 7.27 -0.72
C GLN A 204 -21.09 6.12 0.30
N CYS A 205 -20.00 5.83 1.03
CA CYS A 205 -19.97 4.86 2.12
C CYS A 205 -20.77 5.33 3.36
N CYS A 206 -20.84 6.65 3.61
CA CYS A 206 -21.38 7.19 4.86
C CYS A 206 -22.83 7.69 4.79
N VAL A 207 -23.37 7.89 3.58
CA VAL A 207 -24.68 8.53 3.32
C VAL A 207 -25.40 7.75 2.22
N GLN A 208 -26.58 7.21 2.54
CA GLN A 208 -27.47 6.62 1.54
C GLN A 208 -28.05 7.74 0.67
N ASN A 209 -27.54 7.88 -0.55
CA ASN A 209 -28.07 8.83 -1.53
C ASN A 209 -29.13 8.14 -2.42
N PRO A 210 -30.37 8.64 -2.52
CA PRO A 210 -31.37 8.10 -3.45
C PRO A 210 -30.91 8.13 -4.92
N ASP A 211 -30.08 9.11 -5.29
CA ASP A 211 -29.54 9.24 -6.65
C ASP A 211 -28.16 8.57 -6.77
N ARG A 212 -28.17 7.23 -6.74
CA ARG A 212 -26.96 6.41 -6.76
C ARG A 212 -26.22 6.45 -8.11
N GLU A 213 -26.94 6.58 -9.22
CA GLU A 213 -26.38 6.49 -10.58
C GLU A 213 -25.62 7.77 -11.00
N LEU A 214 -26.20 8.96 -10.76
CA LEU A 214 -25.48 10.21 -11.01
C LEU A 214 -24.33 10.38 -10.02
N THR A 215 -24.48 9.96 -8.77
CA THR A 215 -23.38 9.93 -7.78
C THR A 215 -22.21 9.06 -8.26
N LEU A 216 -22.49 7.86 -8.78
CA LEU A 216 -21.48 6.95 -9.30
C LEU A 216 -20.78 7.54 -10.55
N THR A 217 -21.54 8.10 -11.48
CA THR A 217 -20.99 8.78 -12.67
C THR A 217 -20.07 9.95 -12.29
N GLN A 218 -20.41 10.72 -11.25
CA GLN A 218 -19.55 11.79 -10.74
C GLN A 218 -18.29 11.26 -10.07
N LEU A 219 -18.41 10.16 -9.31
CA LEU A 219 -17.30 9.49 -8.63
C LEU A 219 -16.26 8.96 -9.64
N GLU A 220 -16.70 8.28 -10.69
CA GLU A 220 -15.85 7.79 -11.78
C GLU A 220 -15.11 8.94 -12.49
N ARG A 221 -15.80 10.06 -12.76
CA ARG A 221 -15.17 11.26 -13.35
C ARG A 221 -14.10 11.87 -12.44
N ARG A 222 -14.33 11.93 -11.13
CA ARG A 222 -13.32 12.41 -10.15
C ARG A 222 -12.14 11.45 -10.10
N TYR A 223 -12.38 10.14 -10.07
CA TYR A 223 -11.33 9.13 -10.03
C TYR A 223 -10.46 9.14 -11.30
N GLY A 224 -11.08 9.18 -12.48
CA GLY A 224 -10.37 9.30 -13.75
C GLY A 224 -9.50 10.57 -13.82
N ARG A 225 -9.99 11.70 -13.29
CA ARG A 225 -9.20 12.95 -13.18
C ARG A 225 -8.01 12.80 -12.25
N ALA A 226 -8.19 12.19 -11.07
CA ALA A 226 -7.11 11.96 -10.11
C ALA A 226 -6.04 11.02 -10.68
N LEU A 227 -6.45 9.91 -11.33
CA LEU A 227 -5.55 8.99 -12.04
C LEU A 227 -4.76 9.68 -13.17
N GLN A 228 -5.44 10.48 -14.00
CA GLN A 228 -4.79 11.22 -15.09
C GLN A 228 -3.76 12.22 -14.54
N SER A 229 -4.09 12.92 -13.45
CA SER A 229 -3.15 13.83 -12.80
C SER A 229 -1.95 13.12 -12.18
N LEU A 230 -2.17 11.95 -11.55
CA LEU A 230 -1.10 11.12 -10.99
C LEU A 230 -0.16 10.61 -12.10
N GLN A 231 -0.71 10.14 -13.21
CA GLN A 231 0.07 9.70 -14.37
C GLN A 231 0.87 10.84 -14.99
N ASN A 232 0.29 12.03 -15.11
CA ASN A 232 1.01 13.22 -15.59
C ASN A 232 2.17 13.59 -14.65
N ALA A 233 1.99 13.52 -13.34
CA ALA A 233 3.05 13.76 -12.36
C ALA A 233 4.18 12.73 -12.50
N LEU A 234 3.85 11.43 -12.56
CA LEU A 234 4.81 10.34 -12.73
C LEU A 234 5.60 10.44 -14.05
N ASN A 235 4.91 10.68 -15.16
CA ASN A 235 5.52 10.83 -16.49
C ASN A 235 6.45 12.05 -16.59
N SER A 236 6.29 13.06 -15.74
CA SER A 236 7.06 14.30 -15.82
C SER A 236 8.51 14.17 -15.34
N SER A 237 8.89 13.06 -14.69
CA SER A 237 10.23 12.69 -14.16
C SER A 237 10.85 13.62 -13.09
N ARG A 238 10.70 14.94 -13.24
CA ARG A 238 11.22 15.96 -12.31
C ARG A 238 10.39 16.14 -11.04
N ASN A 239 9.15 15.64 -11.04
CA ASN A 239 8.14 15.95 -10.01
C ASN A 239 7.67 14.73 -9.22
N ILE A 240 8.45 13.64 -9.15
CA ILE A 240 8.15 12.56 -8.21
C ILE A 240 8.55 13.05 -6.81
N ASP A 241 7.56 13.57 -6.10
CA ASP A 241 7.68 14.06 -4.72
C ASP A 241 6.80 13.25 -3.75
N TRP A 242 6.81 13.66 -2.49
CA TRP A 242 6.00 13.04 -1.45
C TRP A 242 4.49 13.33 -1.61
N THR A 243 4.08 14.35 -2.37
CA THR A 243 2.66 14.59 -2.70
C THR A 243 2.15 13.58 -3.72
N VAL A 244 2.97 13.18 -4.68
CA VAL A 244 2.71 12.06 -5.62
C VAL A 244 2.60 10.73 -4.88
N TRP A 245 3.47 10.51 -3.89
CA TRP A 245 3.38 9.35 -3.02
C TRP A 245 2.09 9.34 -2.20
N TYR A 246 1.79 10.44 -1.52
CA TYR A 246 0.60 10.58 -0.69
C TYR A 246 -0.70 10.49 -1.50
N THR A 247 -0.73 11.07 -2.70
CA THR A 247 -1.81 10.87 -3.69
C THR A 247 -2.04 9.38 -3.95
N THR A 248 -0.97 8.62 -4.19
CA THR A 248 -1.04 7.18 -4.44
C THR A 248 -1.60 6.42 -3.23
N LEU A 249 -1.31 6.85 -2.01
CA LEU A 249 -1.87 6.27 -0.79
C LEU A 249 -3.38 6.58 -0.64
N LEU A 250 -3.82 7.80 -0.96
CA LEU A 250 -5.25 8.16 -0.97
C LEU A 250 -6.03 7.39 -2.04
N LEU A 251 -5.46 7.19 -3.24
CA LEU A 251 -6.07 6.36 -4.28
C LEU A 251 -6.05 4.87 -3.92
N THR A 252 -5.03 4.40 -3.18
CA THR A 252 -5.04 3.05 -2.58
C THR A 252 -6.22 2.91 -1.62
N LEU A 253 -6.45 3.90 -0.74
CA LEU A 253 -7.57 3.89 0.20
C LEU A 253 -8.93 3.99 -0.52
N PHE A 254 -9.04 4.81 -1.58
CA PHE A 254 -10.25 4.88 -2.41
C PHE A 254 -10.63 3.50 -2.98
N GLU A 255 -9.66 2.77 -3.55
CA GLU A 255 -9.89 1.42 -4.10
C GLU A 255 -10.13 0.39 -2.99
N LEU A 256 -9.53 0.55 -1.81
CA LEU A 256 -9.83 -0.28 -0.64
C LEU A 256 -11.26 -0.03 -0.12
N LEU A 257 -11.84 1.15 -0.33
CA LEU A 257 -13.25 1.41 -0.03
C LEU A 257 -14.19 0.93 -1.16
N ASP A 258 -13.66 0.53 -2.32
CA ASP A 258 -14.50 0.01 -3.41
C ASP A 258 -14.85 -1.47 -3.26
N ASN A 259 -16.15 -1.74 -3.17
CA ASN A 259 -16.70 -3.08 -3.05
C ASN A 259 -16.87 -3.80 -4.41
N SER A 260 -16.43 -3.19 -5.51
CA SER A 260 -16.42 -3.77 -6.86
C SER A 260 -15.57 -5.06 -7.02
N GLY A 261 -14.87 -5.50 -5.98
CA GLY A 261 -14.01 -6.69 -5.99
C GLY A 261 -12.71 -6.51 -6.77
N HIS A 262 -12.43 -5.31 -7.28
CA HIS A 262 -11.28 -5.03 -8.12
C HIS A 262 -9.99 -4.97 -7.27
N HIS A 263 -8.97 -5.72 -7.68
CA HIS A 263 -7.66 -5.74 -7.02
C HIS A 263 -6.79 -4.51 -7.35
N ALA A 264 -7.38 -3.40 -7.81
CA ALA A 264 -6.67 -2.18 -8.21
C ALA A 264 -5.86 -1.56 -7.06
N TRP A 265 -6.35 -1.67 -5.81
CA TRP A 265 -5.60 -1.24 -4.62
C TRP A 265 -4.23 -1.94 -4.48
N ILE A 266 -4.08 -3.18 -4.98
CA ILE A 266 -2.81 -3.92 -4.92
C ILE A 266 -1.78 -3.19 -5.79
N SER A 267 -2.18 -2.75 -6.98
CA SER A 267 -1.31 -2.03 -7.90
C SER A 267 -0.96 -0.63 -7.42
N HIS A 268 -1.90 0.11 -6.81
CA HIS A 268 -1.55 1.39 -6.15
C HIS A 268 -0.63 1.18 -4.95
N SER A 269 -0.85 0.14 -4.13
CA SER A 269 0.04 -0.21 -3.02
C SER A 269 1.45 -0.64 -3.49
N GLN A 270 1.57 -1.28 -4.66
CA GLN A 270 2.87 -1.58 -5.28
C GLN A 270 3.52 -0.33 -5.90
N GLY A 271 2.77 0.47 -6.65
CA GLY A 271 3.26 1.74 -7.20
C GLY A 271 3.70 2.72 -6.12
N GLY A 272 2.99 2.78 -4.99
CA GLY A 272 3.37 3.56 -3.81
C GLY A 272 4.68 3.09 -3.16
N LYS A 273 5.04 1.80 -3.27
CA LYS A 273 6.39 1.32 -2.90
C LYS A 273 7.43 1.88 -3.85
N HIS A 274 7.22 1.71 -5.16
CA HIS A 274 8.15 2.18 -6.17
C HIS A 274 8.41 3.69 -6.05
N ILE A 275 7.36 4.50 -5.84
CA ILE A 275 7.50 5.93 -5.55
C ILE A 275 8.35 6.16 -4.29
N LEU A 276 8.03 5.51 -3.15
CA LEU A 276 8.81 5.69 -1.91
C LEU A 276 10.30 5.37 -2.10
N PHE A 277 10.61 4.29 -2.82
CA PHE A 277 11.99 3.91 -3.13
C PHE A 277 12.68 4.93 -4.04
N SER A 278 11.99 5.43 -5.07
CA SER A 278 12.49 6.47 -5.97
C SER A 278 12.70 7.83 -5.27
N LEU A 279 11.86 8.18 -4.28
CA LEU A 279 12.09 9.34 -3.42
C LEU A 279 13.38 9.19 -2.61
N GLY A 280 13.64 7.98 -2.13
CA GLY A 280 14.82 7.67 -1.34
C GLY A 280 14.78 8.25 0.08
N PRO A 281 15.66 7.74 0.97
CA PRO A 281 15.61 8.09 2.39
C PRO A 281 16.06 9.52 2.69
N HIS A 282 16.83 10.14 1.80
CA HIS A 282 17.35 11.50 1.96
C HIS A 282 16.30 12.60 1.74
N ASN A 283 15.14 12.25 1.17
CA ASN A 283 14.02 13.16 0.94
C ASN A 283 12.90 13.00 1.97
N ILE A 284 13.15 12.27 3.06
CA ILE A 284 12.28 12.21 4.25
C ILE A 284 12.87 13.17 5.30
N LYS A 285 12.33 14.40 5.34
CA LYS A 285 12.83 15.53 6.13
C LYS A 285 11.75 16.09 7.05
N SER A 286 10.53 16.30 6.56
CA SER A 286 9.44 16.86 7.36
C SER A 286 8.84 15.85 8.33
N GLU A 287 8.28 16.32 9.44
CA GLU A 287 7.54 15.44 10.37
C GLU A 287 6.39 14.71 9.69
N PHE A 288 5.74 15.34 8.71
CA PHE A 288 4.71 14.70 7.90
C PHE A 288 5.26 13.50 7.10
N GLU A 289 6.36 13.68 6.36
CA GLU A 289 7.01 12.60 5.59
C GLU A 289 7.45 11.44 6.50
N LYS A 290 7.96 11.76 7.70
CA LYS A 290 8.33 10.77 8.72
C LYS A 290 7.13 9.99 9.24
N ILE A 291 5.99 10.64 9.47
CA ILE A 291 4.76 9.95 9.90
C ILE A 291 4.24 9.04 8.80
N LEU A 292 4.22 9.49 7.53
CA LEU A 292 3.88 8.63 6.40
C LEU A 292 4.81 7.42 6.32
N LEU A 293 6.13 7.60 6.48
CA LEU A 293 7.09 6.50 6.48
C LEU A 293 6.82 5.50 7.61
N ALA A 294 6.57 5.98 8.84
CA ALA A 294 6.29 5.13 9.99
C ALA A 294 4.99 4.33 9.81
N ALA A 295 3.89 4.98 9.41
CA ALA A 295 2.63 4.30 9.08
C ALA A 295 2.84 3.23 8.00
N GLN A 296 3.61 3.55 6.95
CA GLN A 296 3.85 2.65 5.84
C GLN A 296 4.68 1.42 6.20
N CYS A 297 5.51 1.46 7.24
CA CYS A 297 6.23 0.28 7.73
C CYS A 297 5.29 -0.86 8.16
N GLN A 298 4.07 -0.51 8.60
CA GLN A 298 3.06 -1.50 8.96
C GLN A 298 2.13 -1.89 7.79
N ILE A 299 1.94 -1.02 6.79
CA ILE A 299 0.80 -1.09 5.85
C ILE A 299 0.91 -2.18 4.77
N MET A 300 2.12 -2.66 4.42
CA MET A 300 2.28 -3.43 3.17
C MET A 300 2.74 -4.88 3.31
N VAL A 301 1.97 -5.65 4.08
CA VAL A 301 1.81 -7.09 3.87
C VAL A 301 0.97 -7.34 2.59
N PRO A 302 1.44 -8.18 1.64
CA PRO A 302 0.70 -8.54 0.44
C PRO A 302 -0.18 -9.78 0.65
N LYS A 303 -1.00 -10.07 -0.35
CA LYS A 303 -1.68 -11.34 -0.51
C LYS A 303 -0.65 -12.43 -0.90
N PRO A 304 -0.47 -13.53 -0.13
CA PRO A 304 0.02 -14.77 -0.70
C PRO A 304 -1.06 -15.26 -1.65
N THR A 305 -0.95 -14.80 -2.90
CA THR A 305 -1.87 -15.18 -3.96
C THR A 305 -1.39 -16.54 -4.44
N LYS A 306 -2.24 -17.58 -4.39
CA LYS A 306 -1.93 -18.83 -5.11
C LYS A 306 -1.58 -18.45 -6.55
N PRO A 307 -0.41 -18.84 -7.09
CA PRO A 307 -0.06 -18.51 -8.46
C PRO A 307 -0.95 -19.32 -9.40
N ILE A 308 -2.03 -18.71 -9.89
CA ILE A 308 -2.90 -19.30 -10.91
C ILE A 308 -2.30 -19.13 -12.31
N VAL A 309 -1.27 -18.28 -12.48
CA VAL A 309 -0.45 -18.17 -13.70
C VAL A 309 0.98 -17.71 -13.40
N PRO A 310 2.01 -18.30 -14.03
CA PRO A 310 3.41 -17.92 -13.82
C PRO A 310 3.81 -16.71 -14.69
N PHE A 311 3.43 -15.50 -14.29
CA PHE A 311 3.91 -14.27 -14.94
C PHE A 311 5.17 -13.76 -14.23
N ARG A 312 6.36 -14.02 -14.80
CA ARG A 312 7.65 -13.51 -14.29
C ARG A 312 7.73 -11.98 -14.48
N PRO A 313 7.78 -11.16 -13.40
CA PRO A 313 8.07 -9.73 -13.54
C PRO A 313 9.57 -9.55 -13.77
N ARG A 314 9.97 -8.81 -14.83
CA ARG A 314 11.34 -8.33 -14.96
C ARG A 314 11.62 -7.31 -13.83
N SER A 315 12.64 -7.61 -13.02
CA SER A 315 13.46 -6.68 -12.22
C SER A 315 12.78 -5.38 -11.77
N ASN A 316 12.18 -5.39 -10.57
CA ASN A 316 11.75 -4.18 -9.89
C ASN A 316 11.78 -4.40 -8.36
N PRO A 317 12.79 -3.90 -7.61
CA PRO A 317 13.23 -4.49 -6.33
C PRO A 317 12.48 -4.00 -5.07
N VAL A 318 11.28 -3.43 -5.20
CA VAL A 318 10.70 -2.63 -4.11
C VAL A 318 9.61 -3.35 -3.32
N ARG A 319 10.03 -4.08 -2.28
CA ARG A 319 9.15 -4.86 -1.39
C ARG A 319 9.49 -4.68 0.09
N GLN A 320 8.48 -4.77 0.96
CA GLN A 320 8.61 -4.54 2.41
C GLN A 320 8.95 -5.81 3.18
N ALA A 321 9.32 -5.71 4.47
CA ALA A 321 9.90 -6.81 5.25
C ALA A 321 9.08 -8.13 5.19
N VAL A 322 7.80 -8.09 5.56
CA VAL A 322 6.92 -9.27 5.54
C VAL A 322 6.76 -9.83 4.11
N GLU A 323 6.58 -8.95 3.12
CA GLU A 323 6.50 -9.36 1.71
C GLU A 323 7.78 -10.06 1.23
N ALA A 324 8.91 -9.43 1.49
CA ALA A 324 10.24 -9.86 1.07
C ALA A 324 10.59 -11.23 1.69
N THR A 325 10.20 -11.45 2.96
CA THR A 325 10.27 -12.77 3.60
C THR A 325 9.52 -13.85 2.80
N PHE A 326 8.27 -13.62 2.40
CA PHE A 326 7.48 -14.62 1.66
C PHE A 326 7.82 -14.74 0.18
N LEU A 327 8.34 -13.68 -0.44
CA LEU A 327 8.70 -13.65 -1.86
C LEU A 327 10.19 -13.91 -2.11
N ASN A 328 10.93 -14.38 -1.10
CA ASN A 328 12.35 -14.74 -1.20
C ASN A 328 13.22 -13.59 -1.74
N GLN A 329 13.00 -12.37 -1.23
CA GLN A 329 13.62 -11.14 -1.75
C GLN A 329 14.26 -10.31 -0.65
N ASP A 330 15.16 -9.39 -1.03
CA ASP A 330 15.66 -8.36 -0.11
C ASP A 330 14.55 -7.34 0.20
N CYS A 331 14.58 -6.78 1.40
CA CYS A 331 13.78 -5.60 1.72
C CYS A 331 14.65 -4.35 1.57
N PHE A 332 14.24 -3.41 0.71
CA PHE A 332 15.00 -2.18 0.47
C PHE A 332 15.21 -1.31 1.72
N LEU A 333 14.30 -1.42 2.70
CA LEU A 333 14.38 -0.72 3.99
C LEU A 333 15.58 -1.17 4.84
N SER A 334 16.15 -2.36 4.58
CA SER A 334 17.37 -2.83 5.25
C SER A 334 18.60 -1.95 5.01
N SER A 335 18.60 -1.11 3.97
CA SER A 335 19.78 -0.32 3.64
C SER A 335 20.12 0.68 4.74
N PRO A 336 21.41 0.96 5.03
CA PRO A 336 21.79 1.88 6.12
C PRO A 336 21.18 3.28 6.00
N ALA A 337 20.88 3.73 4.78
CA ALA A 337 20.24 5.03 4.56
C ALA A 337 18.74 4.99 4.92
N TRP A 338 18.01 3.93 4.58
CA TRP A 338 16.62 3.73 5.02
C TRP A 338 16.55 3.49 6.53
N GLN A 339 17.47 2.74 7.12
CA GLN A 339 17.57 2.57 8.58
C GLN A 339 17.74 3.92 9.32
N ARG A 340 18.54 4.86 8.78
CA ARG A 340 18.65 6.22 9.33
C ARG A 340 17.35 7.02 9.19
N ALA A 341 16.68 6.92 8.04
CA ALA A 341 15.38 7.58 7.85
C ALA A 341 14.33 7.05 8.85
N LEU A 342 14.24 5.73 9.03
CA LEU A 342 13.37 5.08 10.02
C LEU A 342 13.69 5.51 11.45
N ARG A 343 14.97 5.52 11.86
CA ARG A 343 15.38 6.02 13.18
C ARG A 343 14.97 7.49 13.39
N SER A 344 15.00 8.32 12.34
CA SER A 344 14.58 9.73 12.42
C SER A 344 13.07 9.95 12.63
N THR A 345 12.25 8.89 12.47
CA THR A 345 10.80 8.96 12.72
C THR A 345 10.42 8.61 14.15
N ILE A 346 11.35 8.14 15.00
CA ILE A 346 11.09 7.80 16.41
C ILE A 346 10.61 9.02 17.20
N THR A 347 9.57 8.82 18.02
CA THR A 347 9.08 9.78 19.01
C THR A 347 9.16 9.16 20.39
N TYR A 348 9.85 9.82 21.31
CA TYR A 348 10.09 9.33 22.67
C TYR A 348 8.90 9.57 23.63
N ASP A 349 8.05 10.56 23.33
CA ASP A 349 7.00 11.06 24.24
C ASP A 349 5.77 10.15 24.36
N SER A 350 5.78 8.94 23.79
CA SER A 350 4.64 8.03 23.88
C SER A 350 5.00 6.56 23.66
N LEU A 351 4.49 5.70 24.54
CA LEU A 351 4.83 4.27 24.62
C LEU A 351 4.11 3.37 23.61
N LEU A 352 3.04 3.85 22.95
CA LEU A 352 2.14 3.01 22.13
C LEU A 352 1.76 3.49 20.70
N PRO A 353 2.19 4.64 20.13
CA PRO A 353 1.89 4.95 18.73
C PRO A 353 2.79 4.15 17.77
N ASP A 354 2.42 4.17 16.49
CA ASP A 354 3.18 3.63 15.36
C ASP A 354 4.63 4.16 15.25
N ARG A 355 4.92 5.30 15.91
CA ARG A 355 6.21 5.98 15.97
C ARG A 355 6.99 5.77 17.29
N SER A 356 6.46 4.94 18.20
CA SER A 356 7.16 4.59 19.43
C SER A 356 8.51 3.91 19.14
N GLU A 357 9.49 4.15 20.00
CA GLU A 357 10.80 3.50 19.93
C GLU A 357 10.71 1.96 19.83
N PRO A 358 9.94 1.23 20.69
CA PRO A 358 9.77 -0.23 20.53
C PRO A 358 9.25 -0.62 19.14
N ALA A 359 8.24 0.08 18.61
CA ALA A 359 7.68 -0.25 17.31
C ALA A 359 8.70 -0.08 16.17
N LEU A 360 9.38 1.07 16.12
CA LEU A 360 10.30 1.36 15.02
C LEU A 360 11.62 0.58 15.12
N THR A 361 12.15 0.35 16.32
CA THR A 361 13.33 -0.52 16.52
C THR A 361 13.03 -1.96 16.11
N MET A 362 11.85 -2.49 16.46
CA MET A 362 11.36 -3.79 15.97
C MET A 362 11.31 -3.85 14.44
N TRP A 363 10.71 -2.84 13.79
CA TRP A 363 10.64 -2.77 12.33
C TRP A 363 12.02 -2.66 11.68
N MET A 364 12.94 -1.88 12.26
CA MET A 364 14.31 -1.73 11.79
C MET A 364 15.05 -3.07 11.74
N MET A 365 15.07 -3.85 12.84
CA MET A 365 15.64 -5.20 12.85
C MET A 365 14.93 -6.12 11.85
N THR A 366 13.60 -6.12 11.87
CA THR A 366 12.73 -6.96 11.02
C THR A 366 12.96 -6.74 9.52
N THR A 367 13.29 -5.52 9.09
CA THR A 367 13.61 -5.24 7.68
C THR A 367 14.93 -5.85 7.20
N ARG A 368 15.85 -6.26 8.08
CA ARG A 368 17.11 -6.94 7.70
C ARG A 368 16.93 -8.44 7.45
N ALA A 369 15.96 -9.08 8.12
CA ALA A 369 15.74 -10.51 8.07
C ALA A 369 15.53 -11.11 6.66
N PRO A 370 14.77 -10.48 5.73
CA PRO A 370 14.47 -11.07 4.41
C PRO A 370 15.71 -11.42 3.56
N GLY A 371 16.74 -10.56 3.55
CA GLY A 371 17.97 -10.80 2.79
C GLY A 371 18.87 -11.88 3.39
N LEU A 372 18.75 -12.13 4.71
CA LEU A 372 19.33 -13.30 5.36
C LEU A 372 18.55 -14.56 5.00
N PHE A 373 17.22 -14.50 5.04
CA PHE A 373 16.34 -15.62 4.70
C PHE A 373 16.47 -16.07 3.23
N ARG A 374 16.67 -15.12 2.29
CA ARG A 374 16.97 -15.46 0.89
C ARG A 374 18.30 -16.18 0.74
N ARG A 375 19.40 -15.61 1.24
CA ARG A 375 20.72 -16.27 1.21
C ARG A 375 20.73 -17.63 1.91
N SER A 376 19.93 -17.77 2.98
CA SER A 376 19.74 -19.05 3.64
C SER A 376 18.99 -20.07 2.77
N THR A 377 17.99 -19.61 2.01
CA THR A 377 17.26 -20.44 1.04
C THR A 377 18.18 -20.90 -0.09
N GLU A 378 18.97 -19.99 -0.65
CA GLU A 378 20.00 -20.31 -1.65
C GLU A 378 20.98 -21.36 -1.10
N ALA A 379 21.52 -21.15 0.10
CA ALA A 379 22.44 -22.07 0.78
C ALA A 379 21.88 -23.49 0.98
N VAL A 380 20.64 -23.60 1.48
CA VAL A 380 19.98 -24.89 1.70
C VAL A 380 19.69 -25.60 0.37
N LEU A 381 19.20 -24.89 -0.64
CA LEU A 381 18.74 -25.51 -1.89
C LEU A 381 19.85 -25.85 -2.88
N GLN A 382 20.92 -25.04 -2.96
CA GLN A 382 21.98 -25.25 -3.95
C GLN A 382 23.03 -26.27 -3.50
N GLN A 383 23.18 -26.52 -2.19
CA GLN A 383 24.09 -27.50 -1.55
C GLN A 383 25.59 -27.37 -1.89
N CYS A 384 25.99 -26.52 -2.84
CA CYS A 384 27.36 -26.34 -3.33
C CYS A 384 28.03 -25.05 -2.81
N HIS A 385 27.49 -24.41 -1.77
CA HIS A 385 28.08 -23.19 -1.22
C HIS A 385 29.37 -23.49 -0.43
N PRO A 386 30.40 -22.64 -0.50
CA PRO A 386 31.56 -22.75 0.36
C PRO A 386 31.18 -22.69 1.84
N LEU A 387 31.84 -23.50 2.68
CA LEU A 387 31.62 -23.52 4.13
C LEU A 387 31.71 -22.12 4.75
N GLU A 388 32.68 -21.30 4.31
CA GLU A 388 32.83 -19.91 4.75
C GLU A 388 31.57 -19.05 4.53
N GLN A 389 30.84 -19.29 3.43
CA GLN A 389 29.60 -18.57 3.14
C GLN A 389 28.46 -19.06 4.05
N ILE A 390 28.39 -20.37 4.33
CA ILE A 390 27.40 -20.97 5.25
C ILE A 390 27.63 -20.46 6.67
N THR A 391 28.87 -20.54 7.17
CA THR A 391 29.27 -20.01 8.49
C THR A 391 28.96 -18.52 8.60
N ARG A 392 29.30 -17.71 7.58
CA ARG A 392 28.96 -16.28 7.57
C ARG A 392 27.45 -16.02 7.65
N ILE A 393 26.62 -16.80 6.95
CA ILE A 393 25.15 -16.66 7.05
C ILE A 393 24.67 -17.04 8.46
N ALA A 394 25.22 -18.10 9.06
CA ALA A 394 24.90 -18.51 10.43
C ALA A 394 25.30 -17.47 11.48
N ASP A 395 26.48 -16.85 11.34
CA ASP A 395 26.95 -15.80 12.23
C ASP A 395 26.09 -14.52 12.10
N GLU A 396 25.74 -14.11 10.87
CA GLU A 396 24.85 -12.96 10.64
C GLU A 396 23.40 -13.22 11.13
N LEU A 397 22.91 -14.47 11.08
CA LEU A 397 21.64 -14.88 11.69
C LEU A 397 21.70 -14.89 13.22
N SER A 398 22.81 -15.35 13.80
CA SER A 398 23.02 -15.40 15.25
C SER A 398 23.07 -13.99 15.85
N ALA A 399 23.81 -13.07 15.22
CA ALA A 399 23.81 -11.66 15.59
C ALA A 399 22.41 -11.02 15.53
N LEU A 400 21.58 -11.38 14.54
CA LEU A 400 20.20 -10.90 14.47
C LEU A 400 19.32 -11.50 15.59
N ILE A 401 19.57 -12.75 16.02
CA ILE A 401 18.89 -13.36 17.18
C ILE A 401 19.30 -12.67 18.48
N GLU A 402 20.57 -12.29 18.64
CA GLU A 402 21.05 -11.51 19.78
C GLU A 402 20.40 -10.11 19.84
N GLU A 403 20.29 -9.42 18.69
CA GLU A 403 19.55 -8.15 18.59
C GLU A 403 18.08 -8.30 18.99
N TYR A 404 17.40 -9.36 18.52
CA TYR A 404 16.03 -9.67 18.93
C TYR A 404 15.90 -9.98 20.42
N SER A 405 16.83 -10.74 21.00
CA SER A 405 16.84 -11.03 22.45
C SER A 405 17.01 -9.74 23.26
N LYS A 406 17.97 -8.89 22.89
CA LYS A 406 18.16 -7.58 23.55
C LYS A 406 16.91 -6.71 23.49
N TRP A 407 16.26 -6.63 22.32
CA TRP A 407 15.00 -5.88 22.19
C TRP A 407 13.88 -6.47 23.04
N ARG A 408 13.82 -7.80 23.15
CA ARG A 408 12.86 -8.47 24.04
C ARG A 408 13.10 -8.09 25.50
N ASP A 409 14.33 -8.20 25.97
CA ASP A 409 14.69 -7.89 27.35
C ASP A 409 14.39 -6.43 27.72
N GLU A 410 14.55 -5.51 26.75
CA GLU A 410 14.25 -4.08 26.89
C GLU A 410 12.74 -3.77 26.90
N TRP A 411 11.94 -4.44 26.05
CA TRP A 411 10.56 -4.02 25.78
C TRP A 411 9.46 -5.00 26.24
N GLU A 412 9.75 -6.27 26.55
CA GLU A 412 8.74 -7.28 26.92
C GLU A 412 7.93 -6.88 28.16
N VAL A 413 8.61 -6.41 29.22
CA VAL A 413 7.97 -5.95 30.47
C VAL A 413 7.04 -4.75 30.21
N THR A 414 7.45 -3.85 29.32
CA THR A 414 6.69 -2.64 28.97
C THR A 414 5.47 -2.94 28.09
N LEU A 415 5.61 -3.88 27.14
CA LEU A 415 4.59 -4.20 26.15
C LEU A 415 3.54 -5.20 26.64
N ILE A 416 3.95 -6.26 27.35
CA ILE A 416 3.03 -7.26 27.92
C ILE A 416 2.50 -6.79 29.29
N GLY A 417 3.26 -5.94 29.98
CA GLY A 417 3.06 -5.66 31.39
C GLY A 417 3.70 -6.73 32.26
N ARG A 418 4.10 -6.35 33.47
CA ARG A 418 4.58 -7.31 34.48
C ARG A 418 3.41 -8.20 34.87
N ARG A 419 3.37 -9.46 34.39
CA ARG A 419 2.51 -10.51 34.95
C ARG A 419 3.00 -10.71 36.38
N ASN A 420 2.41 -10.00 37.34
CA ASN A 420 2.82 -10.04 38.73
C ASN A 420 2.60 -11.46 39.26
N SER A 421 3.66 -12.26 39.28
CA SER A 421 3.73 -13.56 39.94
C SER A 421 3.83 -13.38 41.45
N GLY A 422 2.93 -12.56 42.00
CA GLY A 422 2.84 -12.23 43.42
C GLY A 422 2.27 -13.43 44.16
N LEU A 423 3.17 -14.25 44.71
CA LEU A 423 2.85 -15.28 45.70
C LEU A 423 2.67 -14.70 47.12
N ASP A 424 2.80 -13.38 47.27
CA ASP A 424 2.56 -12.65 48.52
C ASP A 424 1.06 -12.52 48.78
N GLY A 425 0.48 -13.63 49.25
CA GLY A 425 -0.93 -13.69 49.58
C GLY A 425 -1.29 -12.84 50.80
N ASN A 426 -1.80 -11.63 50.58
CA ASN A 426 -2.85 -11.10 51.44
C ASN A 426 -3.72 -10.00 50.79
N HIS A 427 -4.98 -9.99 51.23
CA HIS A 427 -6.06 -9.01 50.95
C HIS A 427 -6.89 -9.13 49.66
N HIS A 428 -8.18 -9.41 49.89
CA HIS A 428 -9.25 -9.66 48.94
C HIS A 428 -9.82 -8.40 48.26
N THR A 429 -9.00 -7.61 47.56
CA THR A 429 -9.55 -6.72 46.53
C THR A 429 -9.74 -7.50 45.24
N GLU A 430 -10.96 -7.54 44.72
CA GLU A 430 -11.29 -8.05 43.37
C GLU A 430 -10.64 -7.15 42.32
N GLU A 431 -9.33 -7.30 42.15
CA GLU A 431 -8.58 -6.67 41.07
C GLU A 431 -9.02 -7.33 39.76
N VAL A 432 -9.95 -6.68 39.07
CA VAL A 432 -10.36 -7.03 37.71
C VAL A 432 -9.10 -7.02 36.85
N ALA A 433 -8.53 -8.21 36.67
CA ALA A 433 -7.27 -8.43 35.98
C ALA A 433 -7.40 -7.88 34.56
N SER A 434 -6.95 -6.63 34.40
CA SER A 434 -7.17 -5.87 33.18
C SER A 434 -6.30 -6.48 32.10
N THR A 435 -6.91 -7.35 31.30
CA THR A 435 -6.31 -8.07 30.18
C THR A 435 -5.97 -7.08 29.07
N ARG A 436 -4.90 -6.31 29.31
CA ARG A 436 -4.39 -5.32 28.36
C ARG A 436 -4.13 -6.04 27.03
N PRO A 437 -4.75 -5.60 25.93
CA PRO A 437 -4.58 -6.27 24.65
C PRO A 437 -3.11 -6.26 24.26
N ILE A 438 -2.55 -7.44 24.00
CA ILE A 438 -1.14 -7.61 23.67
C ILE A 438 -0.84 -6.83 22.39
N PRO A 439 0.11 -5.88 22.41
CA PRO A 439 0.39 -5.03 21.25
C PRO A 439 0.76 -5.86 20.01
N THR A 440 0.11 -5.58 18.88
CA THR A 440 0.35 -6.24 17.57
C THR A 440 1.85 -6.31 17.21
N VAL A 441 2.63 -5.27 17.54
CA VAL A 441 4.09 -5.22 17.38
C VAL A 441 4.80 -6.44 18.01
N TYR A 442 4.36 -6.91 19.17
CA TYR A 442 4.98 -8.02 19.89
C TYR A 442 4.71 -9.36 19.20
N ALA A 443 3.50 -9.58 18.69
CA ALA A 443 3.17 -10.77 17.91
C ALA A 443 3.98 -10.87 16.60
N ILE A 444 4.30 -9.72 15.96
CA ILE A 444 5.16 -9.65 14.78
C ILE A 444 6.61 -9.95 15.16
N PHE A 445 7.12 -9.32 16.22
CA PHE A 445 8.44 -9.60 16.78
C PHE A 445 8.64 -11.09 17.02
N MET A 446 7.73 -11.74 17.75
CA MET A 446 7.81 -13.18 18.05
C MET A 446 7.84 -14.03 16.79
N ALA A 447 7.09 -13.64 15.75
CA ALA A 447 7.07 -14.37 14.48
C ALA A 447 8.41 -14.24 13.72
N PHE A 448 9.02 -13.06 13.68
CA PHE A 448 10.33 -12.86 13.05
C PHE A 448 11.47 -13.49 13.87
N TRP A 449 11.40 -13.46 15.19
CA TRP A 449 12.35 -14.15 16.06
C TRP A 449 12.26 -15.68 15.86
N ALA A 450 11.05 -16.24 15.79
CA ALA A 450 10.82 -17.65 15.50
C ALA A 450 11.34 -18.07 14.11
N LEU A 451 11.07 -17.26 13.07
CA LEU A 451 11.62 -17.46 11.73
C LEU A 451 13.15 -17.46 11.77
N THR A 452 13.77 -16.46 12.41
CA THR A 452 15.24 -16.29 12.38
C THR A 452 15.95 -17.45 13.07
N ASN A 453 15.44 -17.89 14.23
CA ASN A 453 15.91 -19.12 14.89
C ASN A 453 15.80 -20.34 13.97
N ARG A 454 14.67 -20.50 13.25
CA ARG A 454 14.47 -21.64 12.35
C ARG A 454 15.33 -21.58 11.08
N PHE A 455 15.61 -20.38 10.56
CA PHE A 455 16.61 -20.20 9.50
C PHE A 455 18.03 -20.53 9.98
N LEU A 456 18.39 -20.22 11.23
CA LEU A 456 19.68 -20.63 11.80
C LEU A 456 19.79 -22.16 11.89
N VAL A 457 18.74 -22.85 12.37
CA VAL A 457 18.68 -24.33 12.37
C VAL A 457 18.77 -24.91 10.95
N ALA A 458 18.20 -24.22 9.94
CA ALA A 458 18.27 -24.67 8.55
C ALA A 458 19.71 -24.60 7.99
N ILE A 459 20.48 -23.61 8.42
CA ILE A 459 21.84 -23.34 7.91
C ILE A 459 22.90 -24.13 8.65
N GLU A 460 22.79 -24.24 9.98
CA GLU A 460 23.82 -24.85 10.81
C GLU A 460 23.20 -25.59 12.02
N PRO A 461 22.55 -26.76 11.78
CA PRO A 461 21.75 -27.45 12.80
C PRO A 461 22.53 -27.81 14.08
N GLN A 462 23.85 -27.99 13.96
CA GLN A 462 24.75 -28.42 15.02
C GLN A 462 25.24 -27.27 15.93
N ARG A 463 25.39 -26.04 15.42
CA ARG A 463 25.81 -24.87 16.23
C ARG A 463 24.63 -24.17 16.92
N ALA A 464 23.40 -24.55 16.59
CA ALA A 464 22.18 -23.89 17.08
C ALA A 464 21.22 -24.83 17.87
N PRO A 465 21.68 -25.57 18.89
CA PRO A 465 20.87 -26.58 19.58
C PRO A 465 19.64 -25.99 20.29
N LEU A 466 19.71 -24.74 20.75
CA LEU A 466 18.58 -24.05 21.41
C LEU A 466 17.63 -23.36 20.43
N ALA A 467 18.02 -23.17 19.16
CA ALA A 467 17.25 -22.34 18.24
C ALA A 467 15.91 -22.98 17.83
N GLU A 468 15.85 -24.30 17.62
CA GLU A 468 14.57 -24.97 17.36
C GLU A 468 13.62 -24.85 18.57
N MET A 469 14.15 -25.01 19.79
CA MET A 469 13.38 -24.81 21.02
C MET A 469 12.86 -23.37 21.15
N ASN A 470 13.69 -22.36 20.84
CA ASN A 470 13.28 -20.96 20.82
C ASN A 470 12.18 -20.69 19.78
N ALA A 471 12.31 -21.26 18.58
CA ALA A 471 11.29 -21.15 17.53
C ALA A 471 9.96 -21.79 17.93
N VAL A 472 10.00 -22.96 18.58
CA VAL A 472 8.81 -23.64 19.13
C VAL A 472 8.19 -22.84 20.27
N ASN A 473 8.98 -22.36 21.23
CA ASN A 473 8.49 -21.54 22.34
C ASN A 473 7.82 -20.26 21.83
N ALA A 474 8.43 -19.56 20.89
CA ALA A 474 7.84 -18.37 20.28
C ALA A 474 6.54 -18.70 19.52
N ALA A 475 6.48 -19.83 18.80
CA ALA A 475 5.25 -20.32 18.18
C ALA A 475 4.15 -20.65 19.21
N LEU A 476 4.49 -21.23 20.37
CA LEU A 476 3.53 -21.48 21.45
C LEU A 476 2.97 -20.17 22.02
N SER A 477 3.81 -19.18 22.32
CA SER A 477 3.36 -17.86 22.78
C SER A 477 2.44 -17.16 21.76
N ILE A 478 2.78 -17.21 20.47
CA ILE A 478 1.91 -16.67 19.41
C ILE A 478 0.53 -17.34 19.42
N ASN A 479 0.47 -18.68 19.59
CA ASN A 479 -0.81 -19.39 19.67
C ASN A 479 -1.57 -19.07 20.98
N GLU A 480 -0.89 -18.80 22.10
CA GLU A 480 -1.54 -18.30 23.33
C GLU A 480 -2.16 -16.91 23.08
N PHE A 481 -1.43 -16.00 22.44
CA PHE A 481 -1.90 -14.66 22.11
C PHE A 481 -3.07 -14.68 21.11
N ASP A 482 -3.00 -15.56 20.10
CA ASP A 482 -4.09 -15.83 19.16
C ASP A 482 -5.35 -16.27 19.91
N ARG A 483 -5.24 -17.26 20.79
CA ARG A 483 -6.36 -17.76 21.62
C ARG A 483 -6.95 -16.70 22.55
N LEU A 484 -6.10 -15.90 23.21
CA LEU A 484 -6.54 -14.85 24.13
C LEU A 484 -7.29 -13.70 23.44
N GLN A 485 -7.15 -13.55 22.12
CA GLN A 485 -7.79 -12.50 21.33
C GLN A 485 -8.99 -13.01 20.49
N GLU A 486 -9.48 -14.25 20.71
CA GLU A 486 -10.62 -14.83 19.96
C GLU A 486 -11.93 -14.02 20.06
N THR A 487 -12.06 -13.09 21.01
CA THR A 487 -13.23 -12.21 21.16
C THR A 487 -13.28 -11.02 20.19
N ASP A 488 -12.15 -10.61 19.60
CA ASP A 488 -12.11 -9.47 18.69
C ASP A 488 -12.43 -9.90 17.25
N SER A 489 -13.59 -9.45 16.74
CA SER A 489 -14.18 -9.88 15.46
C SER A 489 -13.41 -9.45 14.20
N VAL A 490 -12.39 -8.60 14.32
CA VAL A 490 -11.53 -8.18 13.22
C VAL A 490 -10.20 -8.91 13.32
N THR A 491 -10.01 -9.97 12.53
CA THR A 491 -8.75 -10.71 12.49
C THR A 491 -7.62 -9.81 12.00
N ASP A 492 -6.72 -9.41 12.91
CA ASP A 492 -5.51 -8.69 12.54
C ASP A 492 -4.68 -9.53 11.54
N LEU A 493 -4.21 -8.88 10.48
CA LEU A 493 -3.36 -9.47 9.45
C LEU A 493 -2.00 -9.85 10.02
N CYS A 494 -1.51 -9.08 10.98
CA CYS A 494 -0.29 -9.39 11.71
C CYS A 494 -0.47 -10.61 12.61
N ARG A 495 -1.62 -10.73 13.29
CA ARG A 495 -2.02 -11.96 14.00
C ARG A 495 -2.15 -13.16 13.06
N THR A 496 -2.81 -13.01 11.91
CA THR A 496 -2.93 -14.06 10.88
C THR A 496 -1.55 -14.52 10.37
N PHE A 497 -0.64 -13.56 10.14
CA PHE A 497 0.75 -13.81 9.74
C PHE A 497 1.50 -14.62 10.80
N SER A 498 1.49 -14.14 12.05
CA SER A 498 2.17 -14.81 13.16
C SER A 498 1.59 -16.20 13.43
N ALA A 499 0.26 -16.35 13.47
CA ALA A 499 -0.42 -17.63 13.64
C ALA A 499 -0.10 -18.63 12.52
N SER A 500 0.04 -18.17 11.27
CA SER A 500 0.45 -19.02 10.14
C SER A 500 1.88 -19.54 10.32
N ILE A 501 2.81 -18.70 10.79
CA ILE A 501 4.18 -19.10 11.10
C ILE A 501 4.20 -20.09 12.26
N ALA A 502 3.53 -19.76 13.37
CA ALA A 502 3.44 -20.61 14.55
C ALA A 502 2.88 -22.00 14.25
N ARG A 503 1.83 -22.07 13.42
CA ARG A 503 1.23 -23.32 12.96
C ARG A 503 2.20 -24.13 12.09
N SER A 504 2.93 -23.49 11.18
CA SER A 504 3.93 -24.16 10.34
C SER A 504 5.08 -24.78 11.16
N ILE A 505 5.55 -24.08 12.19
CA ILE A 505 6.59 -24.51 13.12
C ILE A 505 6.10 -25.74 13.89
N LYS A 506 4.92 -25.64 14.52
CA LYS A 506 4.30 -26.74 15.26
C LYS A 506 4.10 -28.00 14.41
N LEU A 507 3.73 -27.84 13.13
CA LEU A 507 3.50 -28.96 12.21
C LEU A 507 4.78 -29.61 11.66
N THR A 508 5.95 -28.98 11.76
CA THR A 508 7.23 -29.57 11.28
C THR A 508 8.28 -29.81 12.35
N THR A 509 8.09 -29.36 13.60
CA THR A 509 9.11 -29.48 14.65
C THR A 509 9.62 -30.91 14.89
N LEU A 510 8.78 -31.94 14.77
CA LEU A 510 9.22 -33.34 14.90
C LEU A 510 10.25 -33.73 13.82
N GLU A 511 10.06 -33.30 12.57
CA GLU A 511 11.02 -33.59 11.49
C GLU A 511 12.33 -32.83 11.66
N TRP A 512 12.25 -31.58 12.15
CA TRP A 512 13.40 -30.72 12.36
C TRP A 512 14.28 -31.19 13.54
N THR A 513 13.65 -31.53 14.68
CA THR A 513 14.36 -32.10 15.84
C THR A 513 14.92 -33.48 15.55
N THR A 514 14.18 -34.35 14.84
CA THR A 514 14.70 -35.65 14.37
C THR A 514 15.92 -35.47 13.47
N TYR A 515 15.91 -34.47 12.56
CA TYR A 515 17.05 -34.18 11.70
C TYR A 515 18.29 -33.73 12.50
N GLN A 516 18.12 -32.82 13.48
CA GLN A 516 19.21 -32.34 14.33
C GLN A 516 19.92 -33.47 15.08
N GLY A 517 19.17 -34.48 15.54
CA GLY A 517 19.73 -35.65 16.25
C GLY A 517 20.57 -36.59 15.37
N ILE A 518 20.37 -36.59 14.05
CA ILE A 518 21.14 -37.44 13.13
C ILE A 518 22.41 -36.71 12.73
N ARG A 519 23.57 -37.21 13.18
CA ARG A 519 24.90 -36.76 12.71
C ARG A 519 25.11 -37.11 11.22
N ARG A 520 24.59 -36.29 10.32
CA ARG A 520 24.90 -36.32 8.88
C ARG A 520 26.14 -35.48 8.58
N SER A 521 26.80 -35.78 7.47
CA SER A 521 27.87 -34.96 6.89
C SER A 521 27.38 -33.65 6.23
N SER A 522 26.06 -33.50 6.06
CA SER A 522 25.43 -32.28 5.54
C SER A 522 25.56 -31.14 6.55
N GLN A 523 26.06 -29.99 6.10
CA GLN A 523 26.19 -28.79 6.93
C GLN A 523 24.82 -28.11 7.14
N THR A 524 23.95 -28.13 6.12
CA THR A 524 22.59 -27.58 6.15
C THR A 524 21.53 -28.66 6.35
N ILE A 525 20.30 -28.26 6.68
CA ILE A 525 19.12 -29.14 6.71
C ILE A 525 18.81 -29.75 5.33
N GLU A 526 18.14 -30.90 5.31
CA GLU A 526 17.69 -31.52 4.05
C GLU A 526 16.72 -30.60 3.28
N PRO A 527 16.96 -30.30 1.98
CA PRO A 527 16.15 -29.39 1.20
C PRO A 527 14.66 -29.71 1.21
N ARG A 528 14.30 -31.00 1.19
CA ARG A 528 12.90 -31.48 1.24
C ARG A 528 12.17 -31.02 2.52
N ILE A 529 12.82 -31.09 3.67
CA ILE A 529 12.24 -30.69 4.97
C ILE A 529 12.03 -29.17 5.00
N PHE A 530 13.02 -28.42 4.51
CA PHE A 530 12.97 -26.96 4.40
C PHE A 530 11.89 -26.46 3.42
N LEU A 531 11.80 -27.06 2.23
CA LEU A 531 10.78 -26.75 1.22
C LEU A 531 9.37 -27.02 1.74
N ARG A 532 9.16 -28.15 2.45
CA ARG A 532 7.86 -28.45 3.09
C ARG A 532 7.46 -27.36 4.08
N TRP A 533 8.39 -26.93 4.93
CA TRP A 533 8.14 -25.84 5.89
C TRP A 533 7.81 -24.52 5.19
N CYS A 534 8.59 -24.12 4.17
CA CYS A 534 8.31 -22.91 3.38
C CYS A 534 6.92 -22.98 2.71
N ALA A 535 6.55 -24.12 2.12
CA ALA A 535 5.26 -24.32 1.48
C ALA A 535 4.09 -24.17 2.46
N MET A 536 4.20 -24.71 3.69
CA MET A 536 3.17 -24.53 4.73
C MET A 536 3.00 -23.08 5.19
N MET A 537 4.07 -22.28 5.15
CA MET A 537 3.99 -20.84 5.42
C MET A 537 3.44 -20.04 4.23
N GLY A 538 3.35 -20.62 3.03
CA GLY A 538 3.07 -19.89 1.79
C GLY A 538 4.26 -19.04 1.31
N ARG A 539 5.48 -19.43 1.67
CA ARG A 539 6.74 -18.79 1.25
C ARG A 539 7.25 -19.40 -0.05
N VAL A 540 7.50 -18.54 -1.04
CA VAL A 540 8.20 -18.86 -2.29
C VAL A 540 9.68 -19.14 -1.99
N THR A 541 10.30 -20.02 -2.76
CA THR A 541 11.72 -20.40 -2.61
C THR A 541 12.52 -20.36 -3.92
N GLU A 542 11.85 -20.05 -5.03
CA GLU A 542 12.42 -19.75 -6.35
C GLU A 542 12.80 -18.26 -6.48
#